data_AF-A0A3N5P703-F1
#
_entry.id   AF-A0A3N5P703-F1
#
_cell.length_a   1.000
_cell.length_b   1.000
_cell.length_c   1.000
_cell.angle_alpha   90.00
_cell.angle_beta   90.00
_cell.angle_gamma   90.00
#
_symmetry.space_group_name_H-M   'P 1'
#
loop_
_entity.id
_entity.type
_entity.pdbx_description
1 polymer ?
#
loop_
_entity_poly.entity_id
_entity_poly.type
_entity_poly.pdbx_seq_one_letter_code
_entity_poly.pdbx_strand_id
1 'polypeptide(L)'
;IFDICAEQLNPQGIAYISYNTYPGWHMIEVARGIMLFESRGLDDPEARAAAGRAGLSLLAELGPGESSAYGLFLNNYARLIDGELDDSLPKSNSLLYHDEMSEYNSPVYFHQFAARAAAQGLQYLGDLHPGSISLPAAVTDRLRGKARCQVELEQYLDLLENRTFRQTLLCHDDVVLNRTVKAQRAAGFHAASRAEAVSSQPELRAVSVEQFRGHDGALLSIDHPVSKAAMVCLAEAWPRALPFGELLAAARARLEPAEAPSHPMGSAEATAAGACGEPDAQVLAANLVRAFQYSRSLVELHSYPVPLASRAGERPQTSSLVRYLAQGGGLVTNLRHERLEPDPLVRFLLPYLDGSRDRDDILDLLLEGPVAQGLLRVEQHGEPAVETRDLLATELENCLAWAARAALLVEPGGESQ
;
A
#
# COMPACT_ATOMS: atom_id res chain seq x y z
N ILE A 1 -19.23 -5.63 19.80
CA ILE A 1 -18.17 -4.92 19.03
C ILE A 1 -18.34 -3.42 19.18
N PHE A 2 -19.44 -2.82 18.71
CA PHE A 2 -19.64 -1.37 18.83
C PHE A 2 -19.60 -0.86 20.28
N ASP A 3 -20.21 -1.57 21.22
CA ASP A 3 -20.16 -1.19 22.65
C ASP A 3 -18.72 -1.14 23.16
N ILE A 4 -17.88 -2.13 22.80
CA ILE A 4 -16.45 -2.14 23.13
C ILE A 4 -15.75 -0.94 22.48
N CYS A 5 -16.03 -0.64 21.22
CA CYS A 5 -15.47 0.53 20.55
C CYS A 5 -15.91 1.84 21.23
N ALA A 6 -17.16 1.96 21.68
CA ALA A 6 -17.63 3.16 22.36
C ALA A 6 -16.99 3.32 23.75
N GLU A 7 -16.84 2.24 24.51
CA GLU A 7 -16.34 2.30 25.87
C GLU A 7 -14.80 2.38 25.97
N GLN A 8 -14.09 1.73 25.04
CA GLN A 8 -12.62 1.55 25.14
C GLN A 8 -11.83 2.48 24.22
N LEU A 9 -12.49 3.24 23.35
CA LEU A 9 -11.82 4.17 22.46
C LEU A 9 -11.54 5.50 23.18
N ASN A 10 -10.28 5.95 23.13
CA ASN A 10 -9.91 7.30 23.58
C ASN A 10 -10.78 8.38 22.89
N PRO A 11 -10.93 9.58 23.46
CA PRO A 11 -11.78 10.63 22.89
C PRO A 11 -11.50 11.00 21.43
N GLN A 12 -10.24 10.91 20.97
CA GLN A 12 -9.84 11.12 19.57
C GLN A 12 -9.37 9.81 18.90
N GLY A 13 -9.68 8.66 19.48
CA GLY A 13 -9.32 7.37 18.92
C GLY A 13 -10.09 7.07 17.63
N ILE A 14 -9.55 6.14 16.86
CA ILE A 14 -10.18 5.62 15.64
C ILE A 14 -10.36 4.11 15.79
N ALA A 15 -11.57 3.62 15.56
CA ALA A 15 -11.84 2.19 15.45
C ALA A 15 -11.86 1.76 13.98
N TYR A 16 -11.21 0.65 13.66
CA TYR A 16 -11.23 0.03 12.35
C TYR A 16 -12.05 -1.27 12.40
N ILE A 17 -13.03 -1.41 11.52
CA ILE A 17 -13.86 -2.61 11.41
C ILE A 17 -14.02 -2.98 9.94
N SER A 18 -13.67 -4.22 9.61
CA SER A 18 -13.86 -4.78 8.28
C SER A 18 -14.98 -5.82 8.24
N TYR A 19 -15.77 -5.82 7.18
CA TYR A 19 -16.94 -6.70 7.05
C TYR A 19 -17.40 -6.81 5.60
N ASN A 20 -18.05 -7.94 5.30
CA ASN A 20 -18.74 -8.14 4.02
C ASN A 20 -19.98 -7.24 3.94
N THR A 21 -20.26 -6.69 2.77
CA THR A 21 -21.37 -5.75 2.57
C THR A 21 -22.25 -6.14 1.39
N TYR A 22 -23.52 -5.78 1.50
CA TYR A 22 -24.46 -5.82 0.39
C TYR A 22 -24.36 -4.55 -0.47
N PRO A 23 -24.71 -4.63 -1.78
CA PRO A 23 -25.35 -5.78 -2.45
C PRO A 23 -24.38 -6.84 -2.97
N GLY A 24 -23.07 -6.58 -3.06
CA GLY A 24 -22.13 -7.47 -3.72
C GLY A 24 -22.11 -8.89 -3.17
N TRP A 25 -22.29 -9.03 -1.84
CA TRP A 25 -22.30 -10.34 -1.21
C TRP A 25 -23.51 -11.21 -1.57
N HIS A 26 -24.62 -10.66 -2.08
CA HIS A 26 -25.75 -11.46 -2.58
C HIS A 26 -25.34 -12.41 -3.70
N MET A 27 -24.39 -12.00 -4.55
CA MET A 27 -23.87 -12.87 -5.60
C MET A 27 -22.92 -13.93 -5.03
N ILE A 28 -22.05 -13.53 -4.10
CA ILE A 28 -21.10 -14.44 -3.45
C ILE A 28 -21.82 -15.52 -2.63
N GLU A 29 -22.97 -15.20 -2.04
CA GLU A 29 -23.84 -16.18 -1.36
C GLU A 29 -24.25 -17.35 -2.27
N VAL A 30 -24.36 -17.12 -3.58
CA VAL A 30 -24.67 -18.19 -4.55
C VAL A 30 -23.51 -19.16 -4.66
N ALA A 31 -22.29 -18.66 -4.86
CA ALA A 31 -21.08 -19.49 -4.91
C ALA A 31 -20.85 -20.18 -3.55
N ARG A 32 -21.02 -19.46 -2.44
CA ARG A 32 -20.94 -19.99 -1.08
C ARG A 32 -21.94 -21.12 -0.85
N GLY A 33 -23.17 -21.00 -1.33
CA GLY A 33 -24.19 -22.05 -1.21
C GLY A 33 -23.74 -23.38 -1.83
N ILE A 34 -23.12 -23.31 -3.02
CA ILE A 34 -22.51 -24.47 -3.69
C ILE A 34 -21.40 -25.06 -2.81
N MET A 35 -20.44 -24.23 -2.40
CA MET A 35 -19.27 -24.69 -1.65
C MET A 35 -19.63 -25.32 -0.29
N LEU A 36 -20.59 -24.73 0.42
CA LEU A 36 -21.09 -25.27 1.68
C LEU A 36 -21.88 -26.56 1.49
N PHE A 37 -22.66 -26.65 0.42
CA PHE A 37 -23.37 -27.88 0.10
C PHE A 37 -22.39 -29.02 -0.16
N GLU A 38 -21.40 -28.80 -1.02
CA GLU A 38 -20.41 -29.82 -1.39
C GLU A 38 -19.54 -30.28 -0.19
N SER A 39 -19.30 -29.39 0.77
CA SER A 39 -18.48 -29.67 1.96
C SER A 39 -19.26 -30.15 3.21
N ARG A 40 -20.59 -30.33 3.12
CA ARG A 40 -21.50 -30.56 4.28
C ARG A 40 -21.22 -31.78 5.18
N GLY A 41 -20.38 -32.72 4.72
CA GLY A 41 -20.01 -33.93 5.46
C GLY A 41 -18.55 -33.96 5.91
N LEU A 42 -17.84 -32.86 5.79
CA LEU A 42 -16.43 -32.75 6.13
C LEU A 42 -16.26 -31.83 7.35
N ASP A 43 -15.39 -32.22 8.28
CA ASP A 43 -15.11 -31.43 9.48
C ASP A 43 -13.83 -30.59 9.32
N ASP A 44 -12.81 -31.14 8.65
CA ASP A 44 -11.51 -30.50 8.47
C ASP A 44 -11.62 -29.25 7.57
N PRO A 45 -11.20 -28.06 8.02
CA PRO A 45 -11.32 -26.82 7.26
C PRO A 45 -10.66 -26.85 5.88
N GLU A 46 -9.49 -27.48 5.78
CA GLU A 46 -8.74 -27.58 4.53
C GLU A 46 -9.47 -28.48 3.52
N ALA A 47 -9.92 -29.66 3.97
CA ALA A 47 -10.73 -30.57 3.18
C ALA A 47 -12.06 -29.93 2.74
N ARG A 48 -12.71 -29.16 3.62
CA ARG A 48 -13.94 -28.42 3.30
C ARG A 48 -13.69 -27.40 2.19
N ALA A 49 -12.64 -26.60 2.31
CA ALA A 49 -12.28 -25.60 1.31
C ALA A 49 -11.92 -26.23 -0.04
N ALA A 50 -11.13 -27.30 -0.04
CA ALA A 50 -10.78 -28.04 -1.25
C ALA A 50 -12.02 -28.63 -1.94
N ALA A 51 -12.92 -29.27 -1.17
CA ALA A 51 -14.17 -29.83 -1.70
C ALA A 51 -15.11 -28.75 -2.22
N GLY A 52 -15.22 -27.62 -1.50
CA GLY A 52 -16.03 -26.47 -1.92
C GLY A 52 -15.54 -25.91 -3.25
N ARG A 53 -14.24 -25.63 -3.37
CA ARG A 53 -13.60 -25.18 -4.62
C ARG A 53 -13.87 -26.14 -5.77
N ALA A 54 -13.55 -27.43 -5.59
CA ALA A 54 -13.75 -28.44 -6.62
C ALA A 54 -15.22 -28.55 -7.07
N GLY A 55 -16.14 -28.44 -6.10
CA GLY A 55 -17.58 -28.45 -6.36
C GLY A 55 -18.07 -27.23 -7.15
N LEU A 56 -17.54 -26.04 -6.84
CA LEU A 56 -17.83 -24.83 -7.61
C LEU A 56 -17.32 -24.96 -9.05
N SER A 57 -16.08 -25.41 -9.26
CA SER A 57 -15.51 -25.60 -10.60
C SER A 57 -16.33 -26.63 -11.40
N LEU A 58 -16.70 -27.76 -10.78
CA LEU A 58 -17.55 -28.78 -11.40
C LEU A 58 -18.91 -28.21 -11.84
N LEU A 59 -19.58 -27.42 -11.00
CA LEU A 59 -20.87 -26.84 -11.36
C LEU A 59 -20.76 -25.68 -12.35
N ALA A 60 -19.63 -24.98 -12.41
CA ALA A 60 -19.35 -24.00 -13.45
C ALA A 60 -19.20 -24.68 -14.83
N GLU A 61 -18.55 -25.86 -14.88
CA GLU A 61 -18.38 -26.68 -16.09
C GLU A 61 -19.69 -27.33 -16.57
N LEU A 62 -20.47 -27.90 -15.64
CA LEU A 62 -21.74 -28.59 -15.95
C LEU A 62 -22.92 -27.63 -16.14
N GLY A 63 -22.79 -26.40 -15.65
CA GLY A 63 -23.84 -25.41 -15.62
C GLY A 63 -24.24 -24.91 -17.00
N PRO A 64 -25.23 -24.00 -17.06
CA PRO A 64 -25.52 -23.30 -18.30
C PRO A 64 -24.26 -22.54 -18.74
N GLY A 65 -23.91 -22.58 -20.03
CA GLY A 65 -22.73 -21.88 -20.54
C GLY A 65 -22.78 -20.36 -20.33
N GLU A 66 -21.70 -19.68 -20.72
CA GLU A 66 -21.49 -18.23 -20.52
C GLU A 66 -22.51 -17.32 -21.22
N SER A 67 -23.37 -17.88 -22.09
CA SER A 67 -24.49 -17.15 -22.69
C SER A 67 -25.59 -16.79 -21.67
N SER A 68 -25.61 -17.45 -20.50
CA SER A 68 -26.48 -17.08 -19.38
C SER A 68 -25.73 -16.27 -18.34
N ALA A 69 -26.39 -15.28 -17.72
CA ALA A 69 -25.78 -14.46 -16.67
C ALA A 69 -25.32 -15.29 -15.46
N TYR A 70 -26.07 -16.35 -15.12
CA TYR A 70 -25.72 -17.26 -14.03
C TYR A 70 -24.48 -18.10 -14.37
N GLY A 71 -24.43 -18.68 -15.57
CA GLY A 71 -23.28 -19.43 -16.06
C GLY A 71 -22.01 -18.59 -16.14
N LEU A 72 -22.13 -17.38 -16.68
CA LEU A 72 -21.03 -16.41 -16.74
C LEU A 72 -20.53 -16.06 -15.34
N PHE A 73 -21.42 -15.84 -14.37
CA PHE A 73 -21.03 -15.59 -12.98
C PHE A 73 -20.27 -16.77 -12.36
N LEU A 74 -20.78 -18.00 -12.47
CA LEU A 74 -20.11 -19.18 -11.89
C LEU A 74 -18.71 -19.39 -12.48
N ASN A 75 -18.60 -19.31 -13.81
CA ASN A 75 -17.31 -19.47 -14.50
C ASN A 75 -16.32 -18.37 -14.09
N ASN A 76 -16.75 -17.11 -14.08
CA ASN A 76 -15.87 -16.02 -13.64
C ASN A 76 -15.47 -16.12 -12.17
N TYR A 77 -16.38 -16.55 -11.29
CA TYR A 77 -16.06 -16.68 -9.86
C TYR A 77 -15.11 -17.86 -9.60
N ALA A 78 -15.29 -19.00 -10.28
CA ALA A 78 -14.37 -20.12 -10.22
C ALA A 78 -12.96 -19.71 -10.68
N ARG A 79 -12.87 -19.07 -11.85
CA ARG A 79 -11.63 -18.52 -12.39
C ARG A 79 -10.98 -17.50 -11.45
N LEU A 80 -11.77 -16.64 -10.80
CA LEU A 80 -11.28 -15.67 -9.83
C LEU A 80 -10.61 -16.34 -8.63
N ILE A 81 -11.24 -17.35 -8.02
CA ILE A 81 -10.67 -18.02 -6.84
C ILE A 81 -9.44 -18.86 -7.19
N ASP A 82 -9.33 -19.34 -8.43
CA ASP A 82 -8.19 -20.10 -8.95
C ASP A 82 -7.07 -19.19 -9.50
N GLY A 83 -7.26 -17.88 -9.52
CA GLY A 83 -6.25 -16.93 -9.99
C GLY A 83 -6.10 -16.88 -11.51
N GLU A 84 -7.15 -17.25 -12.26
CA GLU A 84 -7.16 -17.33 -13.72
C GLU A 84 -7.73 -16.06 -14.40
N LEU A 85 -7.98 -15.00 -13.62
CA LEU A 85 -8.32 -13.67 -14.13
C LEU A 85 -7.11 -12.75 -14.02
N ASP A 86 -7.03 -11.77 -14.94
CA ASP A 86 -5.97 -10.76 -14.93
C ASP A 86 -5.88 -10.09 -13.55
N ASP A 87 -4.66 -9.92 -13.06
CA ASP A 87 -4.33 -9.33 -11.75
C ASP A 87 -4.91 -10.04 -10.51
N SER A 88 -5.36 -11.30 -10.64
CA SER A 88 -5.79 -12.13 -9.52
C SER A 88 -4.74 -13.16 -9.12
N LEU A 89 -4.51 -13.31 -7.80
CA LEU A 89 -3.76 -14.43 -7.24
C LEU A 89 -4.74 -15.52 -6.80
N PRO A 90 -4.38 -16.81 -6.93
CA PRO A 90 -5.21 -17.89 -6.42
C PRO A 90 -5.47 -17.69 -4.93
N LYS A 91 -6.73 -17.75 -4.52
CA LYS A 91 -7.07 -17.77 -3.10
C LYS A 91 -6.53 -19.07 -2.49
N SER A 92 -5.82 -18.99 -1.37
CA SER A 92 -5.50 -20.20 -0.62
C SER A 92 -6.78 -20.83 -0.05
N ASN A 93 -6.76 -22.13 0.25
CA ASN A 93 -7.87 -22.79 0.90
C ASN A 93 -8.19 -22.18 2.27
N SER A 94 -7.18 -21.75 3.03
CA SER A 94 -7.40 -21.05 4.30
C SER A 94 -8.13 -19.71 4.11
N LEU A 95 -7.81 -18.96 3.05
CA LEU A 95 -8.49 -17.70 2.73
C LEU A 95 -9.93 -17.95 2.25
N LEU A 96 -10.12 -18.91 1.36
CA LEU A 96 -11.45 -19.33 0.89
C LEU A 96 -12.33 -19.83 2.05
N TYR A 97 -11.73 -20.58 2.97
CA TYR A 97 -12.42 -21.04 4.17
C TYR A 97 -12.86 -19.85 5.03
N HIS A 98 -11.96 -18.91 5.29
CA HIS A 98 -12.25 -17.73 6.11
C HIS A 98 -13.30 -16.80 5.48
N ASP A 99 -13.19 -16.49 4.19
CA ASP A 99 -14.02 -15.47 3.56
C ASP A 99 -15.38 -16.03 3.13
N GLU A 100 -15.37 -17.08 2.29
CA GLU A 100 -16.58 -17.63 1.68
C GLU A 100 -17.20 -18.78 2.44
N MET A 101 -16.46 -19.54 3.24
CA MET A 101 -16.99 -20.76 3.88
C MET A 101 -17.11 -20.70 5.41
N SER A 102 -16.70 -19.59 6.04
CA SER A 102 -16.83 -19.40 7.49
C SER A 102 -18.25 -19.62 7.93
N GLU A 103 -18.47 -20.39 8.99
CA GLU A 103 -19.81 -20.70 9.49
C GLU A 103 -20.64 -19.43 9.73
N TYR A 104 -20.01 -18.44 10.37
CA TYR A 104 -20.62 -17.15 10.65
C TYR A 104 -20.18 -16.11 9.62
N ASN A 105 -21.06 -15.87 8.64
CA ASN A 105 -20.92 -14.77 7.70
C ASN A 105 -22.24 -13.97 7.69
N SER A 106 -22.18 -12.70 8.09
CA SER A 106 -23.37 -11.83 8.17
C SER A 106 -23.10 -10.51 7.49
N PRO A 107 -23.17 -10.47 6.14
CA PRO A 107 -23.05 -9.23 5.40
C PRO A 107 -24.16 -8.27 5.81
N VAL A 108 -23.89 -6.98 5.73
CA VAL A 108 -24.84 -5.93 6.07
C VAL A 108 -24.77 -4.82 5.04
N TYR A 109 -25.87 -4.09 4.83
CA TYR A 109 -25.77 -2.84 4.08
C TYR A 109 -25.01 -1.80 4.92
N PHE A 110 -24.20 -0.95 4.28
CA PHE A 110 -23.45 0.10 4.96
C PHE A 110 -24.32 1.00 5.83
N HIS A 111 -25.50 1.41 5.34
CA HIS A 111 -26.40 2.25 6.12
C HIS A 111 -26.91 1.56 7.41
N GLN A 112 -27.04 0.22 7.40
CA GLN A 112 -27.43 -0.54 8.58
C GLN A 112 -26.27 -0.66 9.58
N PHE A 113 -25.05 -0.89 9.08
CA PHE A 113 -23.83 -0.86 9.88
C PHE A 113 -23.67 0.50 10.57
N ALA A 114 -23.77 1.59 9.81
CA ALA A 114 -23.64 2.94 10.32
C ALA A 114 -24.73 3.28 11.36
N ALA A 115 -25.97 2.83 11.15
CA ALA A 115 -27.03 3.01 12.13
C ALA A 115 -26.77 2.27 13.46
N ARG A 116 -26.22 1.05 13.40
CA ARG A 116 -25.82 0.29 14.61
C ARG A 116 -24.67 0.96 15.35
N ALA A 117 -23.69 1.50 14.62
CA ALA A 117 -22.60 2.27 15.21
C ALA A 117 -23.10 3.57 15.87
N ALA A 118 -23.95 4.33 15.18
CA ALA A 118 -24.54 5.57 15.68
C ALA A 118 -25.39 5.36 16.94
N ALA A 119 -26.07 4.22 17.08
CA ALA A 119 -26.80 3.87 18.29
C ALA A 119 -25.89 3.75 19.54
N GLN A 120 -24.58 3.62 19.35
CA GLN A 120 -23.57 3.55 20.41
C GLN A 120 -22.70 4.82 20.50
N GLY A 121 -23.13 5.94 19.91
CA GLY A 121 -22.37 7.20 19.96
C GLY A 121 -21.15 7.23 19.04
N LEU A 122 -21.10 6.37 18.01
CA LEU A 122 -20.02 6.34 17.03
C LEU A 122 -20.49 6.89 15.67
N GLN A 123 -19.63 7.67 15.00
CA GLN A 123 -19.88 8.19 13.67
C GLN A 123 -18.87 7.66 12.64
N TYR A 124 -19.29 7.64 11.37
CA TYR A 124 -18.47 7.27 10.23
C TYR A 124 -17.38 8.31 9.94
N LEU A 125 -16.11 7.91 10.07
CA LEU A 125 -14.97 8.75 9.71
C LEU A 125 -14.69 8.66 8.21
N GLY A 126 -14.48 7.45 7.71
CA GLY A 126 -14.09 7.16 6.33
C GLY A 126 -13.88 5.67 6.09
N ASP A 127 -13.39 5.31 4.91
CA ASP A 127 -13.07 3.92 4.54
C ASP A 127 -11.63 3.85 4.03
N LEU A 128 -10.93 2.73 4.30
CA LEU A 128 -9.57 2.53 3.82
C LEU A 128 -9.52 2.30 2.30
N HIS A 129 -10.63 1.97 1.66
CA HIS A 129 -10.75 1.86 0.22
C HIS A 129 -12.00 2.62 -0.24
N PRO A 130 -11.91 3.95 -0.47
CA PRO A 130 -12.97 4.63 -1.20
C PRO A 130 -13.13 3.95 -2.56
N GLY A 131 -14.37 3.79 -3.02
CA GLY A 131 -14.79 2.90 -4.11
C GLY A 131 -13.83 2.72 -5.30
N SER A 132 -13.83 1.51 -5.87
CA SER A 132 -12.83 1.09 -6.87
C SER A 132 -13.07 1.66 -8.28
N ILE A 133 -14.22 2.30 -8.51
CA ILE A 133 -14.62 2.76 -9.86
C ILE A 133 -14.47 4.28 -9.95
N SER A 134 -13.70 4.73 -10.94
CA SER A 134 -13.69 6.15 -11.31
C SER A 134 -15.03 6.50 -11.96
N LEU A 135 -15.92 7.10 -11.16
CA LEU A 135 -17.21 7.58 -11.66
C LEU A 135 -17.03 8.95 -12.33
N PRO A 136 -17.69 9.21 -13.48
CA PRO A 136 -17.70 10.54 -14.07
C PRO A 136 -18.19 11.59 -13.07
N ALA A 137 -17.59 12.78 -13.07
CA ALA A 137 -17.93 13.86 -12.13
C ALA A 137 -19.43 14.15 -12.08
N ALA A 138 -20.11 14.15 -13.23
CA ALA A 138 -21.56 14.36 -13.32
C ALA A 138 -22.39 13.31 -12.56
N VAL A 139 -21.93 12.05 -12.51
CA VAL A 139 -22.59 10.99 -11.74
C VAL A 139 -22.38 11.25 -10.24
N THR A 140 -21.14 11.50 -9.83
CA THR A 140 -20.79 11.78 -8.43
C THR A 140 -21.52 13.01 -7.89
N ASP A 141 -21.62 14.09 -8.68
CA ASP A 141 -22.32 15.31 -8.30
C ASP A 141 -23.83 15.08 -8.17
N ARG A 142 -24.43 14.28 -9.06
CA ARG A 142 -25.85 13.90 -8.97
C ARG A 142 -26.14 13.07 -7.72
N LEU A 143 -25.27 12.13 -7.37
CA LEU A 143 -25.39 11.35 -6.14
C LEU A 143 -25.24 12.24 -4.90
N ARG A 144 -24.25 13.14 -4.90
CA ARG A 144 -24.03 14.10 -3.80
C ARG A 144 -25.23 15.02 -3.61
N GLY A 145 -25.86 15.48 -4.69
CA GLY A 145 -27.07 16.30 -4.62
C GLY A 145 -28.33 15.54 -4.18
N LYS A 146 -28.35 14.20 -4.34
CA LYS A 146 -29.46 13.34 -3.91
C LYS A 146 -29.33 12.87 -2.46
N ALA A 147 -28.12 12.58 -2.00
CA ALA A 147 -27.87 12.06 -0.66
C ALA A 147 -28.10 13.13 0.41
N ARG A 148 -28.75 12.74 1.52
CA ARG A 148 -29.04 13.62 2.66
C ARG A 148 -27.86 13.74 3.62
N CYS A 149 -26.99 12.74 3.64
CA CYS A 149 -25.80 12.69 4.46
C CYS A 149 -24.71 11.82 3.81
N GLN A 150 -23.50 11.83 4.38
CA GLN A 150 -22.39 11.01 3.87
C GLN A 150 -22.74 9.53 3.83
N VAL A 151 -23.42 9.00 4.85
CA VAL A 151 -23.76 7.57 4.92
C VAL A 151 -24.62 7.14 3.74
N GLU A 152 -25.57 7.98 3.33
CA GLU A 152 -26.44 7.70 2.19
C GLU A 152 -25.69 7.82 0.85
N LEU A 153 -24.75 8.78 0.73
CA LEU A 153 -23.89 8.90 -0.46
C LEU A 153 -23.07 7.62 -0.66
N GLU A 154 -22.38 7.17 0.39
CA GLU A 154 -21.59 5.94 0.40
C GLU A 154 -22.44 4.70 0.11
N GLN A 155 -23.66 4.64 0.65
CA GLN A 155 -24.57 3.53 0.35
C GLN A 155 -25.00 3.51 -1.13
N TYR A 156 -25.19 4.67 -1.76
CA TYR A 156 -25.45 4.72 -3.20
C TYR A 156 -24.24 4.26 -4.01
N LEU A 157 -23.03 4.61 -3.59
CA LEU A 157 -21.81 4.13 -4.22
C LEU A 157 -21.69 2.59 -4.10
N ASP A 158 -21.99 2.01 -2.94
CA ASP A 158 -22.00 0.55 -2.77
C ASP A 158 -22.97 -0.15 -3.73
N LEU A 159 -24.14 0.45 -3.95
CA LEU A 159 -25.15 -0.09 -4.85
C LEU A 159 -24.71 -0.01 -6.32
N LEU A 160 -24.00 1.05 -6.71
CA LEU A 160 -23.50 1.23 -8.07
C LEU A 160 -22.28 0.36 -8.37
N GLU A 161 -21.37 0.21 -7.40
CA GLU A 161 -20.13 -0.55 -7.56
C GLU A 161 -20.30 -2.03 -7.22
N ASN A 162 -21.49 -2.43 -6.77
CA ASN A 162 -21.76 -3.78 -6.29
C ASN A 162 -20.75 -4.22 -5.22
N ARG A 163 -20.47 -3.32 -4.27
CA ARG A 163 -19.39 -3.49 -3.29
C ARG A 163 -19.61 -4.75 -2.45
N THR A 164 -18.56 -5.54 -2.27
CA THR A 164 -18.58 -6.83 -1.55
C THR A 164 -17.98 -6.73 -0.15
N PHE A 165 -17.06 -5.79 0.08
CA PHE A 165 -16.31 -5.66 1.33
C PHE A 165 -16.05 -4.21 1.71
N ARG A 166 -16.08 -3.91 3.01
CA ARG A 166 -15.77 -2.59 3.58
C ARG A 166 -14.72 -2.67 4.67
N GLN A 167 -13.97 -1.59 4.80
CA GLN A 167 -12.92 -1.38 5.80
C GLN A 167 -13.15 -0.01 6.41
N THR A 168 -14.10 0.05 7.32
CA THR A 168 -14.65 1.31 7.82
C THR A 168 -13.92 1.77 9.07
N LEU A 169 -13.62 3.07 9.08
CA LEU A 169 -13.11 3.80 10.23
C LEU A 169 -14.26 4.52 10.94
N LEU A 170 -14.30 4.40 12.27
CA LEU A 170 -15.26 5.03 13.16
C LEU A 170 -14.54 5.90 14.21
N CYS A 171 -15.21 6.92 14.69
CA CYS A 171 -14.78 7.75 15.83
C CYS A 171 -16.01 8.15 16.67
N HIS A 172 -15.79 8.77 17.83
CA HIS A 172 -16.88 9.30 18.66
C HIS A 172 -17.70 10.36 17.93
N ASP A 173 -19.01 10.40 18.15
CA ASP A 173 -19.95 11.29 17.46
C ASP A 173 -19.85 12.78 17.86
N ASP A 174 -19.18 13.07 18.97
CA ASP A 174 -18.85 14.42 19.44
C ASP A 174 -17.65 15.05 18.70
N VAL A 175 -16.87 14.26 17.96
CA VAL A 175 -15.76 14.74 17.14
C VAL A 175 -16.29 15.49 15.91
N VAL A 176 -15.97 16.78 15.78
CA VAL A 176 -16.40 17.56 14.62
C VAL A 176 -15.55 17.23 13.38
N LEU A 177 -16.14 16.50 12.43
CA LEU A 177 -15.47 16.11 11.19
C LEU A 177 -15.55 17.19 10.09
N ASN A 178 -14.40 17.53 9.50
CA ASN A 178 -14.34 18.37 8.30
C ASN A 178 -14.15 17.49 7.05
N ARG A 179 -15.21 17.35 6.25
CA ARG A 179 -15.21 16.53 5.03
C ARG A 179 -14.68 17.26 3.78
N THR A 180 -14.35 18.55 3.89
CA THR A 180 -13.76 19.31 2.79
C THR A 180 -12.25 19.13 2.80
N VAL A 181 -11.73 18.45 1.77
CA VAL A 181 -10.28 18.34 1.57
C VAL A 181 -9.74 19.68 1.09
N LYS A 182 -8.85 20.27 1.88
CA LYS A 182 -8.14 21.51 1.55
C LYS A 182 -6.68 21.19 1.25
N ALA A 183 -6.16 21.67 0.12
CA ALA A 183 -4.77 21.44 -0.30
C ALA A 183 -3.76 21.77 0.81
N GLN A 184 -3.98 22.87 1.54
CA GLN A 184 -3.10 23.34 2.61
C GLN A 184 -2.91 22.32 3.74
N ARG A 185 -3.81 21.33 3.90
CA ARG A 185 -3.64 20.28 4.89
C ARG A 185 -2.45 19.37 4.59
N ALA A 186 -2.01 19.25 3.33
CA ALA A 186 -0.83 18.47 2.97
C ALA A 186 0.44 18.95 3.69
N ALA A 187 0.50 20.23 4.10
CA ALA A 187 1.62 20.77 4.85
C ALA A 187 1.84 20.11 6.23
N GLY A 188 0.80 19.46 6.78
CA GLY A 188 0.88 18.72 8.05
C GLY A 188 1.22 17.23 7.90
N PHE A 189 1.51 16.76 6.69
CA PHE A 189 1.82 15.35 6.41
C PHE A 189 3.25 15.18 5.91
N HIS A 190 3.68 13.92 5.90
CA HIS A 190 4.86 13.44 5.20
C HIS A 190 4.41 12.82 3.87
N ALA A 191 5.14 13.07 2.79
CA ALA A 191 4.84 12.49 1.48
C ALA A 191 5.85 11.39 1.13
N ALA A 192 5.39 10.29 0.54
CA ALA A 192 6.23 9.25 -0.03
C ALA A 192 5.75 8.94 -1.47
N SER A 193 6.67 8.59 -2.35
CA SER A 193 6.34 8.15 -3.71
C SER A 193 7.49 7.35 -4.32
N ARG A 194 7.15 6.24 -5.01
CA ARG A 194 8.05 5.56 -5.95
C ARG A 194 7.69 5.81 -7.40
N ALA A 195 6.84 6.79 -7.67
CA ALA A 195 6.45 7.14 -9.03
C ALA A 195 7.64 7.74 -9.78
N GLU A 196 7.92 7.20 -10.95
CA GLU A 196 9.07 7.59 -11.76
C GLU A 196 8.63 8.48 -12.92
N ALA A 197 9.51 9.39 -13.34
CA ALA A 197 9.27 10.19 -14.54
C ALA A 197 9.19 9.27 -15.77
N VAL A 198 8.26 9.54 -16.67
CA VAL A 198 8.14 8.80 -17.94
C VAL A 198 9.31 9.15 -18.87
N SER A 199 9.80 10.39 -18.82
CA SER A 199 10.97 10.84 -19.57
C SER A 199 12.26 10.35 -18.93
N SER A 200 13.22 9.88 -19.73
CA SER A 200 14.54 9.47 -19.26
C SER A 200 15.41 10.64 -18.74
N GLN A 201 15.13 11.85 -19.21
CA GLN A 201 15.75 13.09 -18.76
C GLN A 201 14.64 14.13 -18.51
N PRO A 202 13.97 14.08 -17.34
CA PRO A 202 12.86 14.99 -17.05
C PRO A 202 13.37 16.43 -16.95
N GLU A 203 12.78 17.32 -17.75
CA GLU A 203 13.10 18.75 -17.70
C GLU A 203 12.36 19.40 -16.53
N LEU A 204 13.08 19.69 -15.45
CA LEU A 204 12.47 20.15 -14.20
C LEU A 204 12.24 21.66 -14.15
N ARG A 205 13.05 22.46 -14.85
CA ARG A 205 13.03 23.93 -14.72
C ARG A 205 12.04 24.59 -15.68
N ALA A 206 11.87 24.04 -16.88
CA ALA A 206 10.90 24.56 -17.83
C ALA A 206 9.46 24.38 -17.33
N VAL A 207 8.53 25.18 -17.83
CA VAL A 207 7.08 25.01 -17.56
C VAL A 207 6.42 23.92 -18.44
N SER A 208 7.23 23.12 -19.15
CA SER A 208 6.73 21.97 -19.88
C SER A 208 6.15 20.92 -18.94
N VAL A 209 5.10 20.24 -19.41
CA VAL A 209 4.49 19.12 -18.70
C VAL A 209 5.48 17.96 -18.64
N GLU A 210 5.72 17.45 -17.45
CA GLU A 210 6.33 16.15 -17.20
C GLU A 210 5.27 15.17 -16.69
N GLN A 211 5.43 13.89 -17.01
CA GLN A 211 4.53 12.84 -16.56
C GLN A 211 5.24 11.91 -15.59
N PHE A 212 4.56 11.58 -14.49
CA PHE A 212 5.03 10.59 -13.51
C PHE A 212 4.09 9.39 -13.51
N ARG A 213 4.66 8.18 -13.51
CA ARG A 213 3.93 6.92 -13.55
C ARG A 213 4.04 6.20 -12.22
N GLY A 214 2.90 5.90 -11.61
CA GLY A 214 2.79 5.01 -10.46
C GLY A 214 2.90 3.54 -10.88
N HIS A 215 3.15 2.66 -9.91
CA HIS A 215 3.33 1.22 -10.16
C HIS A 215 2.05 0.49 -10.60
N ASP A 216 0.88 1.11 -10.44
CA ASP A 216 -0.41 0.64 -10.95
C ASP A 216 -0.72 1.18 -12.36
N GLY A 217 0.23 1.89 -12.98
CA GLY A 217 0.07 2.53 -14.29
C GLY A 217 -0.58 3.91 -14.25
N ALA A 218 -1.03 4.41 -13.10
CA ALA A 218 -1.62 5.75 -12.98
C ALA A 218 -0.62 6.83 -13.42
N LEU A 219 -1.10 7.82 -14.19
CA LEU A 219 -0.29 8.91 -14.72
C LEU A 219 -0.67 10.24 -14.09
N LEU A 220 0.34 10.99 -13.65
CA LEU A 220 0.21 12.35 -13.12
C LEU A 220 0.98 13.32 -14.03
N SER A 221 0.27 14.29 -14.61
CA SER A 221 0.87 15.37 -15.41
C SER A 221 1.11 16.61 -14.56
N ILE A 222 2.34 17.13 -14.58
CA ILE A 222 2.78 18.28 -13.78
C ILE A 222 3.59 19.24 -14.66
N ASP A 223 3.21 20.51 -14.69
CA ASP A 223 3.95 21.60 -15.35
C ASP A 223 4.73 22.49 -14.36
N HIS A 224 4.29 22.52 -13.10
CA HIS A 224 4.92 23.33 -12.04
C HIS A 224 6.32 22.81 -11.66
N PRO A 225 7.39 23.60 -11.85
CA PRO A 225 8.78 23.18 -11.65
C PRO A 225 9.08 22.56 -10.27
N VAL A 226 8.65 23.22 -9.18
CA VAL A 226 8.88 22.72 -7.82
C VAL A 226 8.14 21.41 -7.57
N SER A 227 6.96 21.22 -8.15
CA SER A 227 6.23 19.95 -8.04
C SER A 227 6.91 18.83 -8.82
N LYS A 228 7.50 19.10 -9.99
CA LYS A 228 8.30 18.12 -10.72
C LYS A 228 9.53 17.71 -9.93
N ALA A 229 10.29 18.69 -9.42
CA ALA A 229 11.46 18.43 -8.59
C ALA A 229 11.10 17.64 -7.32
N ALA A 230 9.98 17.96 -6.67
CA ALA A 230 9.49 17.24 -5.50
C ALA A 230 9.21 15.76 -5.80
N MET A 231 8.57 15.42 -6.93
CA MET A 231 8.34 14.01 -7.29
C MET A 231 9.64 13.24 -7.46
N VAL A 232 10.68 13.86 -8.05
CA VAL A 232 12.00 13.22 -8.18
C VAL A 232 12.66 13.04 -6.81
N CYS A 233 12.60 14.04 -5.93
CA CYS A 233 13.09 13.92 -4.56
C CYS A 233 12.39 12.79 -3.79
N LEU A 234 11.08 12.62 -3.96
CA LEU A 234 10.33 11.52 -3.35
C LEU A 234 10.78 10.15 -3.86
N ALA A 235 10.96 10.01 -5.19
CA ALA A 235 11.42 8.76 -5.79
C ALA A 235 12.84 8.38 -5.33
N GLU A 236 13.73 9.36 -5.18
CA GLU A 236 15.09 9.16 -4.66
C GLU A 236 15.12 8.81 -3.16
N ALA A 237 14.18 9.36 -2.38
CA ALA A 237 14.04 9.10 -0.96
C ALA A 237 13.25 7.82 -0.66
N TRP A 238 12.58 7.21 -1.63
CA TRP A 238 11.78 6.00 -1.43
C TRP A 238 12.59 4.91 -0.70
N PRO A 239 12.04 4.25 0.33
CA PRO A 239 10.64 4.26 0.79
C PRO A 239 10.30 5.27 1.90
N ARG A 240 11.21 6.19 2.23
CA ARG A 240 10.98 7.19 3.27
C ARG A 240 9.86 8.16 2.88
N ALA A 241 9.11 8.58 3.89
CA ALA A 241 8.20 9.73 3.77
C ALA A 241 8.93 11.01 4.21
N LEU A 242 8.97 12.02 3.34
CA LEU A 242 9.58 13.31 3.64
C LEU A 242 8.55 14.28 4.23
N PRO A 243 8.84 14.97 5.35
CA PRO A 243 7.99 16.06 5.84
C PRO A 243 7.80 17.12 4.75
N PHE A 244 6.61 17.71 4.65
CA PHE A 244 6.30 18.68 3.59
C PHE A 244 7.31 19.83 3.48
N GLY A 245 7.75 20.39 4.62
CA GLY A 245 8.73 21.48 4.64
C GLY A 245 10.10 21.08 4.09
N GLU A 246 10.57 19.87 4.43
CA GLU A 246 11.82 19.30 3.92
C GLU A 246 11.73 19.03 2.42
N LEU A 247 10.62 18.44 1.97
CA LEU A 247 10.36 18.19 0.55
C LEU A 247 10.36 19.49 -0.27
N LEU A 248 9.68 20.53 0.22
CA LEU A 248 9.63 21.83 -0.44
C LEU A 248 11.02 22.46 -0.55
N ALA A 249 11.82 22.39 0.51
CA ALA A 249 13.19 22.91 0.53
C ALA A 249 14.10 22.14 -0.45
N ALA A 250 14.06 20.80 -0.42
CA ALA A 250 14.83 19.94 -1.32
C ALA A 250 14.46 20.19 -2.80
N ALA A 251 13.16 20.30 -3.09
CA ALA A 251 12.68 20.58 -4.44
C ALA A 251 13.16 21.94 -4.96
N ARG A 252 13.18 22.99 -4.10
CA ARG A 252 13.69 24.31 -4.46
C ARG A 252 15.20 24.29 -4.70
N ALA A 253 15.97 23.68 -3.80
CA ALA A 253 17.42 23.58 -3.93
C ALA A 253 17.83 22.90 -5.24
N ARG A 254 17.08 21.88 -5.69
CA ARG A 254 17.32 21.21 -6.98
C ARG A 254 17.14 22.11 -8.19
N LEU A 255 16.31 23.15 -8.08
CA LEU A 255 16.04 24.09 -9.16
C LEU A 255 17.03 25.26 -9.20
N GLU A 256 17.75 25.52 -8.10
CA GLU A 256 18.76 26.56 -8.06
C GLU A 256 19.84 26.32 -9.15
N PRO A 257 20.27 27.36 -9.87
CA PRO A 257 21.35 27.24 -10.83
C PRO A 257 22.66 26.95 -10.09
N ALA A 258 23.47 26.02 -10.64
CA ALA A 258 24.75 25.60 -10.04
C ALA A 258 25.82 26.73 -9.94
N GLU A 259 25.52 27.93 -10.45
CA GLU A 259 26.43 29.09 -10.56
C GLU A 259 25.91 30.35 -9.83
N ALA A 260 25.03 30.22 -8.83
CA ALA A 260 24.76 31.36 -7.95
C ALA A 260 25.92 31.53 -6.94
N PRO A 261 26.64 32.65 -6.92
CA PRO A 261 27.70 32.86 -5.93
C PRO A 261 27.12 32.86 -4.53
N SER A 262 27.67 32.00 -3.67
CA SER A 262 27.37 31.92 -2.25
C SER A 262 27.73 33.24 -1.57
N HIS A 263 26.72 34.06 -1.28
CA HIS A 263 26.88 35.11 -0.28
C HIS A 263 27.00 34.46 1.11
N PRO A 264 28.00 34.86 1.92
CA PRO A 264 28.26 34.20 3.18
C PRO A 264 27.10 34.40 4.16
N MET A 265 26.72 33.31 4.82
CA MET A 265 25.80 33.28 5.96
C MET A 265 26.22 34.30 7.03
N GLY A 266 25.42 35.37 7.16
CA GLY A 266 25.45 36.31 8.27
C GLY A 266 24.14 36.22 9.04
N SER A 267 24.25 35.79 10.30
CA SER A 267 23.32 35.88 11.44
C SER A 267 21.87 36.36 11.23
N ALA A 268 20.95 35.52 11.71
CA ALA A 268 19.57 35.75 12.14
C ALA A 268 19.15 37.21 12.37
N GLU A 269 18.21 37.68 11.55
CA GLU A 269 17.07 38.48 11.98
C GLU A 269 15.88 38.17 11.07
N ALA A 270 14.82 37.64 11.68
CA ALA A 270 13.56 37.35 11.03
C ALA A 270 12.68 38.60 11.02
N THR A 271 12.32 39.10 9.83
CA THR A 271 11.01 39.72 9.55
C THR A 271 10.70 39.77 8.04
N ALA A 272 9.85 38.83 7.61
CA ALA A 272 8.74 38.89 6.63
C ALA A 272 8.81 39.67 5.28
N ALA A 273 8.58 38.89 4.21
CA ALA A 273 7.66 39.10 3.06
C ALA A 273 8.02 40.08 1.91
N GLY A 274 7.79 39.75 0.63
CA GLY A 274 7.14 38.58 0.03
C GLY A 274 7.02 38.68 -1.51
N ALA A 275 7.03 37.52 -2.20
CA ALA A 275 6.36 37.27 -3.50
C ALA A 275 6.59 35.82 -4.05
N CYS A 276 7.73 35.17 -3.78
CA CYS A 276 8.06 33.86 -4.40
C CYS A 276 7.97 32.63 -3.48
N GLY A 277 7.66 32.80 -2.17
CA GLY A 277 7.71 31.71 -1.18
C GLY A 277 6.38 30.96 -0.94
N GLU A 278 5.25 31.65 -1.06
CA GLU A 278 3.91 31.11 -0.77
C GLU A 278 3.23 30.40 -1.96
N PRO A 279 3.42 30.83 -3.24
CA PRO A 279 2.76 30.19 -4.37
C PRO A 279 3.21 28.74 -4.59
N ASP A 280 4.52 28.46 -4.56
CA ASP A 280 5.01 27.09 -4.81
C ASP A 280 4.49 26.11 -3.76
N ALA A 281 4.43 26.53 -2.50
CA ALA A 281 3.95 25.70 -1.41
C ALA A 281 2.47 25.34 -1.62
N GLN A 282 1.65 26.30 -2.06
CA GLN A 282 0.23 26.08 -2.35
C GLN A 282 0.04 25.14 -3.55
N VAL A 283 0.80 25.35 -4.64
CA VAL A 283 0.71 24.51 -5.85
C VAL A 283 1.25 23.10 -5.57
N LEU A 284 2.35 22.97 -4.83
CA LEU A 284 2.87 21.67 -4.39
C LEU A 284 1.85 20.93 -3.54
N ALA A 285 1.28 21.59 -2.52
CA ALA A 285 0.27 21.01 -1.67
C ALA A 285 -0.97 20.54 -2.47
N ALA A 286 -1.43 21.34 -3.43
CA ALA A 286 -2.54 20.97 -4.30
C ALA A 286 -2.20 19.77 -5.19
N ASN A 287 -1.00 19.73 -5.78
CA ASN A 287 -0.55 18.62 -6.61
C ASN A 287 -0.39 17.31 -5.81
N LEU A 288 0.13 17.37 -4.58
CA LEU A 288 0.23 16.20 -3.70
C LEU A 288 -1.16 15.65 -3.32
N VAL A 289 -2.10 16.52 -2.93
CA VAL A 289 -3.48 16.09 -2.63
C VAL A 289 -4.16 15.50 -3.87
N ARG A 290 -4.00 16.12 -5.03
CA ARG A 290 -4.54 15.63 -6.30
C ARG A 290 -3.98 14.25 -6.63
N ALA A 291 -2.68 14.05 -6.48
CA ALA A 291 -2.02 12.78 -6.72
C ALA A 291 -2.53 11.70 -5.77
N PHE A 292 -2.56 11.98 -4.47
CA PHE A 292 -3.07 11.08 -3.42
C PHE A 292 -4.54 10.67 -3.64
N GLN A 293 -5.40 11.62 -4.04
CA GLN A 293 -6.81 11.34 -4.34
C GLN A 293 -7.00 10.50 -5.60
N TYR A 294 -6.08 10.61 -6.56
CA TYR A 294 -6.15 9.88 -7.82
C TYR A 294 -5.60 8.46 -7.70
N SER A 295 -4.41 8.28 -7.12
CA SER A 295 -3.88 6.97 -6.75
C SER A 295 -2.80 7.05 -5.65
N ARG A 296 -2.83 6.09 -4.73
CA ARG A 296 -1.77 5.90 -3.72
C ARG A 296 -0.43 5.51 -4.36
N SER A 297 -0.43 4.95 -5.55
CA SER A 297 0.81 4.61 -6.28
C SER A 297 1.60 5.84 -6.72
N LEU A 298 0.93 6.99 -6.83
CA LEU A 298 1.52 8.25 -7.25
C LEU A 298 2.07 9.02 -6.06
N VAL A 299 1.27 9.20 -5.00
CA VAL A 299 1.70 9.85 -3.77
C VAL A 299 0.95 9.24 -2.60
N GLU A 300 1.69 8.95 -1.54
CA GLU A 300 1.15 8.58 -0.24
C GLU A 300 1.35 9.73 0.76
N LEU A 301 0.37 9.92 1.65
CA LEU A 301 0.45 10.90 2.74
C LEU A 301 0.40 10.19 4.08
N HIS A 302 1.39 10.47 4.92
CA HIS A 302 1.61 9.84 6.21
C HIS A 302 1.57 10.87 7.34
N SER A 303 0.85 10.58 8.41
CA SER A 303 0.83 11.42 9.62
C SER A 303 2.03 11.16 10.53
N TYR A 304 2.72 10.04 10.34
CA TYR A 304 3.86 9.61 11.14
C TYR A 304 5.01 9.12 10.23
N PRO A 305 6.25 9.56 10.44
CA PRO A 305 7.40 9.05 9.70
C PRO A 305 7.92 7.75 10.33
N VAL A 306 7.88 6.66 9.56
CA VAL A 306 8.55 5.41 9.94
C VAL A 306 10.06 5.58 9.68
N PRO A 307 10.96 5.18 10.60
CA PRO A 307 12.42 5.33 10.46
C PRO A 307 13.00 4.32 9.45
N LEU A 308 12.70 4.54 8.17
CA LEU A 308 13.10 3.70 7.05
C LEU A 308 14.43 4.18 6.48
N ALA A 309 15.33 3.27 6.11
CA ALA A 309 16.52 3.62 5.36
C ALA A 309 16.26 3.54 3.84
N SER A 310 16.55 4.61 3.10
CA SER A 310 16.50 4.61 1.63
C SER A 310 17.69 3.91 0.97
N ARG A 311 18.77 3.70 1.73
CA ARG A 311 20.00 3.00 1.32
C ARG A 311 20.59 2.24 2.50
N ALA A 312 21.24 1.12 2.25
CA ALA A 312 21.94 0.39 3.29
C ALA A 312 23.16 1.18 3.79
N GLY A 313 23.17 1.59 5.06
CA GLY A 313 24.38 2.15 5.71
C GLY A 313 25.48 1.10 5.86
N GLU A 314 26.70 1.50 6.26
CA GLU A 314 27.90 0.63 6.34
C GLU A 314 27.69 -0.69 7.10
N ARG A 315 26.83 -0.65 8.13
CA ARG A 315 26.35 -1.82 8.86
C ARG A 315 24.83 -1.92 8.72
N PRO A 316 24.30 -2.69 7.75
CA PRO A 316 22.88 -2.73 7.49
C PRO A 316 22.10 -3.31 8.67
N GLN A 317 20.92 -2.75 8.91
CA GLN A 317 20.07 -3.16 10.02
C GLN A 317 18.61 -3.30 9.55
N THR A 318 17.96 -4.37 10.00
CA THR A 318 16.51 -4.58 9.89
C THR A 318 15.86 -4.73 11.28
N SER A 319 14.53 -4.73 11.34
CA SER A 319 13.81 -4.88 12.61
C SER A 319 13.97 -6.29 13.20
N SER A 320 13.84 -6.42 14.52
CA SER A 320 13.82 -7.72 15.21
C SER A 320 12.72 -8.66 14.67
N LEU A 321 11.55 -8.10 14.33
CA LEU A 321 10.45 -8.86 13.73
C LEU A 321 10.83 -9.43 12.37
N VAL A 322 11.42 -8.62 11.48
CA VAL A 322 11.86 -9.08 10.16
C VAL A 322 12.92 -10.19 10.30
N ARG A 323 13.90 -10.03 11.21
CA ARG A 323 14.91 -11.06 11.49
C ARG A 323 14.27 -12.37 11.94
N TYR A 324 13.28 -12.30 12.82
CA TYR A 324 12.57 -13.48 13.32
C TYR A 324 11.75 -14.16 12.22
N LEU A 325 10.96 -13.41 11.44
CA LEU A 325 10.12 -13.96 10.38
C LEU A 325 10.93 -14.57 9.24
N ALA A 326 12.09 -13.99 8.92
CA ALA A 326 12.97 -14.48 7.86
C ALA A 326 13.53 -15.89 8.13
N GLN A 327 13.65 -16.30 9.40
CA GLN A 327 14.07 -17.66 9.79
C GLN A 327 13.03 -18.74 9.47
N GLY A 328 11.75 -18.36 9.32
CA GLY A 328 10.69 -19.26 8.87
C GLY A 328 10.71 -19.49 7.35
N GLY A 329 9.68 -20.14 6.81
CA GLY A 329 9.45 -20.29 5.37
C GLY A 329 8.33 -19.40 4.79
N GLY A 330 7.64 -18.61 5.63
CA GLY A 330 6.48 -17.79 5.23
C GLY A 330 6.82 -16.39 4.72
N LEU A 331 5.80 -15.54 4.58
CA LEU A 331 5.96 -14.13 4.24
C LEU A 331 6.63 -13.35 5.38
N VAL A 332 7.38 -12.31 5.01
CA VAL A 332 7.94 -11.33 5.94
C VAL A 332 7.08 -10.07 5.92
N THR A 333 6.92 -9.41 7.07
CA THR A 333 6.22 -8.12 7.17
C THR A 333 7.26 -7.00 7.26
N ASN A 334 7.30 -6.09 6.29
CA ASN A 334 8.23 -4.95 6.30
C ASN A 334 7.81 -3.87 7.32
N LEU A 335 8.62 -2.83 7.44
CA LEU A 335 8.38 -1.70 8.35
C LEU A 335 7.16 -0.84 7.96
N ARG A 336 6.60 -1.06 6.77
CA ARG A 336 5.38 -0.42 6.26
C ARG A 336 4.13 -1.28 6.46
N HIS A 337 4.26 -2.37 7.21
CA HIS A 337 3.19 -3.35 7.46
C HIS A 337 2.69 -4.06 6.18
N GLU A 338 3.55 -4.13 5.15
CA GLU A 338 3.28 -4.85 3.91
C GLU A 338 3.88 -6.27 4.04
N ARG A 339 3.14 -7.26 3.54
CA ARG A 339 3.63 -8.65 3.46
C ARG A 339 4.31 -8.85 2.12
N LEU A 340 5.51 -9.42 2.15
CA LEU A 340 6.26 -9.77 0.95
C LEU A 340 6.96 -11.11 1.11
N GLU A 341 7.30 -11.71 -0.02
CA GLU A 341 8.16 -12.88 -0.10
C GLU A 341 9.53 -12.42 -0.59
N PRO A 342 10.54 -12.33 0.30
CA PRO A 342 11.90 -12.03 -0.13
C PRO A 342 12.45 -13.18 -0.99
N ASP A 343 13.30 -12.86 -1.95
CA ASP A 343 14.05 -13.89 -2.65
C ASP A 343 14.93 -14.70 -1.67
N PRO A 344 15.35 -15.92 -2.03
CA PRO A 344 16.09 -16.79 -1.11
C PRO A 344 17.37 -16.18 -0.54
N LEU A 345 18.09 -15.36 -1.30
CA LEU A 345 19.34 -14.75 -0.86
C LEU A 345 19.08 -13.61 0.12
N VAL A 346 18.17 -12.69 -0.21
CA VAL A 346 17.75 -11.65 0.74
C VAL A 346 17.20 -12.28 2.01
N ARG A 347 16.35 -13.31 1.90
CA ARG A 347 15.83 -14.04 3.06
C ARG A 347 16.93 -14.60 3.95
N PHE A 348 17.96 -15.19 3.36
CA PHE A 348 19.12 -15.70 4.11
C PHE A 348 19.87 -14.57 4.84
N LEU A 349 20.01 -13.41 4.21
CA LEU A 349 20.73 -12.26 4.78
C LEU A 349 19.99 -11.62 5.96
N LEU A 350 18.66 -11.48 5.86
CA LEU A 350 17.85 -10.71 6.82
C LEU A 350 18.14 -11.01 8.30
N PRO A 351 18.24 -12.27 8.77
CA PRO A 351 18.57 -12.60 10.16
C PRO A 351 19.90 -12.00 10.68
N TYR A 352 20.85 -11.73 9.77
CA TYR A 352 22.20 -11.24 10.10
C TYR A 352 22.35 -9.72 9.97
N LEU A 353 21.34 -9.02 9.41
CA LEU A 353 21.32 -7.56 9.28
C LEU A 353 20.86 -6.92 10.61
N ASP A 354 21.69 -7.00 11.63
CA ASP A 354 21.42 -6.49 12.97
C ASP A 354 22.19 -5.20 13.31
N GLY A 355 22.91 -4.62 12.35
CA GLY A 355 23.76 -3.45 12.53
C GLY A 355 25.13 -3.73 13.15
N SER A 356 25.45 -4.99 13.49
CA SER A 356 26.77 -5.36 14.02
C SER A 356 27.82 -5.68 12.96
N ARG A 357 27.37 -6.09 11.76
CA ARG A 357 28.20 -6.57 10.65
C ARG A 357 28.33 -5.56 9.55
N ASP A 358 29.53 -5.40 9.01
CA ASP A 358 29.75 -4.67 7.76
C ASP A 358 29.60 -5.59 6.53
N ARG A 359 29.94 -5.09 5.32
CA ARG A 359 29.85 -5.90 4.11
C ARG A 359 30.82 -7.07 4.11
N ASP A 360 32.04 -6.87 4.61
CA ASP A 360 33.06 -7.93 4.61
C ASP A 360 32.65 -9.07 5.53
N ASP A 361 32.12 -8.75 6.72
CA ASP A 361 31.54 -9.74 7.64
C ASP A 361 30.41 -10.55 6.97
N ILE A 362 29.53 -9.88 6.21
CA ILE A 362 28.40 -10.53 5.52
C ILE A 362 28.88 -11.40 4.35
N LEU A 363 29.90 -10.95 3.61
CA LEU A 363 30.49 -11.73 2.52
C LEU A 363 31.16 -12.99 3.04
N ASP A 364 31.86 -12.90 4.17
CA ASP A 364 32.48 -14.06 4.83
C ASP A 364 31.40 -15.07 5.25
N LEU A 365 30.27 -14.63 5.81
CA LEU A 365 29.13 -15.49 6.12
C LEU A 365 28.54 -16.21 4.90
N LEU A 366 28.43 -15.53 3.76
CA LEU A 366 27.92 -16.13 2.52
C LEU A 366 28.89 -17.19 1.99
N LEU A 367 30.19 -16.91 2.03
CA LEU A 367 31.25 -17.81 1.57
C LEU A 367 31.36 -19.07 2.44
N GLU A 368 31.38 -18.90 3.76
CA GLU A 368 31.54 -20.00 4.73
C GLU A 368 30.26 -20.82 4.92
N GLY A 369 29.09 -20.24 4.63
CA GLY A 369 27.79 -20.89 4.77
C GLY A 369 27.24 -21.43 3.44
N PRO A 370 26.27 -20.73 2.80
CA PRO A 370 25.57 -21.23 1.62
C PRO A 370 26.48 -21.66 0.46
N VAL A 371 27.60 -20.97 0.23
CA VAL A 371 28.52 -21.30 -0.87
C VAL A 371 29.29 -22.57 -0.56
N ALA A 372 29.93 -22.67 0.61
CA ALA A 372 30.65 -23.87 1.03
C ALA A 372 29.76 -25.11 1.12
N GLN A 373 28.48 -24.94 1.45
CA GLN A 373 27.48 -26.01 1.51
C GLN A 373 26.87 -26.36 0.14
N GLY A 374 27.21 -25.62 -0.92
CA GLY A 374 26.67 -25.81 -2.27
C GLY A 374 25.19 -25.42 -2.42
N LEU A 375 24.64 -24.67 -1.46
CA LEU A 375 23.27 -24.14 -1.46
C LEU A 375 23.15 -22.87 -2.32
N LEU A 376 24.24 -22.10 -2.44
CA LEU A 376 24.34 -20.94 -3.32
C LEU A 376 25.45 -21.21 -4.35
N ARG A 377 25.10 -21.22 -5.64
CA ARG A 377 26.07 -21.36 -6.74
C ARG A 377 26.33 -19.99 -7.34
N VAL A 378 27.60 -19.63 -7.45
CA VAL A 378 28.05 -18.40 -8.10
C VAL A 378 28.64 -18.78 -9.45
N GLU A 379 27.92 -18.46 -10.51
CA GLU A 379 28.28 -18.81 -11.88
C GLU A 379 28.56 -17.55 -12.70
N GLN A 380 29.55 -17.63 -13.58
CA GLN A 380 29.87 -16.61 -14.56
C GLN A 380 29.84 -17.26 -15.95
N HIS A 381 28.93 -16.80 -16.82
CA HIS A 381 28.71 -17.39 -18.16
C HIS A 381 28.40 -18.91 -18.16
N GLY A 382 27.76 -19.42 -17.11
CA GLY A 382 27.36 -20.83 -16.99
C GLY A 382 28.45 -21.78 -16.48
N GLU A 383 29.60 -21.25 -16.05
CA GLU A 383 30.68 -21.98 -15.39
C GLU A 383 30.89 -21.47 -13.96
N PRO A 384 31.43 -22.28 -13.02
CA PRO A 384 31.78 -21.82 -11.68
C PRO A 384 32.72 -20.61 -11.73
N ALA A 385 32.35 -19.52 -11.05
CA ALA A 385 33.11 -18.28 -11.11
C ALA A 385 34.49 -18.42 -10.43
N VAL A 386 35.54 -17.93 -11.10
CA VAL A 386 36.90 -17.85 -10.54
C VAL A 386 37.02 -16.71 -9.51
N GLU A 387 36.27 -15.62 -9.70
CA GLU A 387 36.22 -14.44 -8.82
C GLU A 387 34.93 -14.44 -7.98
N THR A 388 34.73 -15.50 -7.19
CA THR A 388 33.49 -15.71 -6.42
C THR A 388 33.15 -14.55 -5.47
N ARG A 389 34.16 -13.93 -4.84
CA ARG A 389 33.95 -12.86 -3.85
C ARG A 389 33.44 -11.57 -4.51
N ASP A 390 33.99 -11.16 -5.65
CA ASP A 390 33.63 -9.90 -6.30
C ASP A 390 32.21 -9.94 -6.90
N LEU A 391 31.84 -11.10 -7.44
CA LEU A 391 30.46 -11.33 -7.90
C LEU A 391 29.48 -11.33 -6.73
N LEU A 392 29.81 -11.97 -5.61
CA LEU A 392 28.99 -11.93 -4.39
C LEU A 392 28.90 -10.53 -3.80
N ALA A 393 29.96 -9.73 -3.87
CA ALA A 393 29.93 -8.34 -3.41
C ALA A 393 28.96 -7.50 -4.24
N THR A 394 28.97 -7.68 -5.57
CA THR A 394 28.01 -7.02 -6.47
C THR A 394 26.58 -7.46 -6.15
N GLU A 395 26.36 -8.75 -5.94
CA GLU A 395 25.03 -9.28 -5.64
C GLU A 395 24.53 -8.90 -4.24
N LEU A 396 25.43 -8.79 -3.26
CA LEU A 396 25.11 -8.29 -1.93
C LEU A 396 24.59 -6.84 -2.01
N GLU A 397 25.22 -5.98 -2.81
CA GLU A 397 24.75 -4.60 -2.98
C GLU A 397 23.39 -4.54 -3.70
N ASN A 398 23.13 -5.43 -4.66
CA ASN A 398 21.80 -5.57 -5.28
C ASN A 398 20.74 -5.97 -4.23
N CYS A 399 21.04 -6.97 -3.41
CA CYS A 399 20.17 -7.44 -2.33
C CYS A 399 19.88 -6.34 -1.30
N LEU A 400 20.91 -5.60 -0.89
CA LEU A 400 20.78 -4.49 0.06
C LEU A 400 20.00 -3.32 -0.52
N ALA A 401 20.21 -2.98 -1.79
CA ALA A 401 19.45 -1.95 -2.49
C ALA A 401 17.96 -2.34 -2.62
N TRP A 402 17.69 -3.61 -2.96
CA TRP A 402 16.33 -4.13 -2.99
C TRP A 402 15.68 -4.09 -1.60
N ALA A 403 16.38 -4.56 -0.56
CA ALA A 403 15.87 -4.56 0.81
C ALA A 403 15.56 -3.15 1.33
N ALA A 404 16.40 -2.16 0.98
CA ALA A 404 16.13 -0.75 1.26
C ALA A 404 14.84 -0.28 0.56
N ARG A 405 14.71 -0.50 -0.75
CA ARG A 405 13.51 -0.11 -1.52
C ARG A 405 12.24 -0.85 -1.09
N ALA A 406 12.38 -2.07 -0.54
CA ALA A 406 11.30 -2.87 0.03
C ALA A 406 10.96 -2.50 1.49
N ALA A 407 11.55 -1.43 2.03
CA ALA A 407 11.34 -0.94 3.39
C ALA A 407 11.67 -1.98 4.48
N LEU A 408 12.67 -2.83 4.22
CA LEU A 408 13.18 -3.80 5.20
C LEU A 408 14.29 -3.23 6.06
N LEU A 409 14.93 -2.13 5.67
CA LEU A 409 16.05 -1.55 6.41
C LEU A 409 15.63 -0.35 7.26
N VAL A 410 16.19 -0.24 8.47
CA VAL A 410 16.00 0.89 9.39
C VAL A 410 17.15 1.90 9.28
N GLU A 411 16.90 3.16 9.61
CA GLU A 411 17.97 4.15 9.73
C GLU A 411 18.90 3.83 10.91
N PRO A 412 20.22 4.12 10.80
CA PRO A 412 21.15 3.93 11.91
C PRO A 412 20.71 4.71 13.15
N GLY A 413 20.55 4.04 14.29
CA GLY A 413 20.10 4.65 15.56
C GLY A 413 18.58 4.75 15.73
N GLY A 414 17.80 4.31 14.75
CA GLY A 414 16.36 4.13 14.87
C GLY A 414 16.03 2.81 15.58
N GLU A 415 16.20 2.74 16.90
CA GLU A 415 15.56 1.66 17.65
C GLU A 415 14.05 1.81 17.51
N SER A 416 13.41 0.81 16.90
CA SER A 416 11.97 0.67 16.89
C SER A 416 11.54 0.34 18.33
N GLN A 417 10.99 1.32 19.05
CA GLN A 417 10.31 1.06 20.32
C GLN A 417 9.02 0.27 20.10
#